data_AF-A0A6P0MYI3-F1
#
_entry.id   AF-A0A6P0MYI3-F1
#
_cell.length_a   1.000
_cell.length_b   1.000
_cell.length_c   1.000
_cell.angle_alpha   90.00
_cell.angle_beta   90.00
_cell.angle_gamma   90.00
#
_symmetry.space_group_name_H-M   'P 1'
#
loop_
_entity.id
_entity.type
_entity.pdbx_description
1 polymer ?
#
loop_
_entity_poly.entity_id
_entity_poly.type
_entity_poly.pdbx_seq_one_letter_code
_entity_poly.pdbx_strand_id
1 'polypeptide(L)'
;MTSAQRFRGSRIMQRRRTTLMTANPSLSIPGSQRQDQAIYTKQLATVPWPNKPKVEPMKPIASIGQVILLERSDKKQVAKDFLSYLVEPQNLETYIHGSQGRFVPVVPKLLADRLWNDGTDPHISVALKQLQQTTRLPDQVFTPIYALRTIPECLG
;
A
#
# COMPACT_ATOMS: atom_id res chain seq x y z
N MET A 1 -12.98 11.07 -1.87
CA MET A 1 -11.87 10.36 -2.54
C MET A 1 -11.11 9.62 -1.47
N THR A 2 -11.16 8.30 -1.47
CA THR A 2 -10.35 7.50 -0.57
C THR A 2 -9.63 6.48 -1.40
N SER A 3 -8.34 6.53 -1.22
CA SER A 3 -7.39 5.70 -1.87
C SER A 3 -6.71 4.84 -0.81
N ALA A 4 -6.46 3.61 -1.19
CA ALA A 4 -5.61 2.72 -0.45
C ALA A 4 -4.27 2.74 -1.18
N GLN A 5 -3.20 3.15 -0.50
CA GLN A 5 -1.87 3.07 -1.07
C GLN A 5 -1.40 1.63 -1.09
N ARG A 6 -0.97 1.20 -2.28
CA ARG A 6 -0.31 -0.08 -2.51
C ARG A 6 1.20 0.14 -2.47
N PHE A 7 1.78 -0.23 -1.34
CA PHE A 7 3.22 -0.13 -1.09
C PHE A 7 4.00 -1.27 -1.68
N ARG A 8 4.89 -1.03 -2.65
CA ARG A 8 5.96 -2.00 -2.92
C ARG A 8 7.04 -1.96 -1.84
N GLY A 9 6.65 -2.49 -0.68
CA GLY A 9 7.40 -2.64 0.54
C GLY A 9 7.82 -4.08 0.82
N SER A 10 9.12 -4.27 0.61
CA SER A 10 10.07 -4.92 1.52
C SER A 10 10.03 -6.44 1.74
N ARG A 11 11.26 -6.97 1.83
CA ARG A 11 11.67 -8.34 1.48
C ARG A 11 11.48 -9.27 2.64
N ILE A 12 11.00 -10.50 2.41
CA ILE A 12 11.06 -11.57 3.42
C ILE A 12 11.43 -12.96 2.89
N MET A 13 12.13 -13.73 3.74
CA MET A 13 12.46 -15.15 3.64
C MET A 13 11.27 -16.03 4.03
N GLN A 14 10.92 -16.99 3.16
CA GLN A 14 9.81 -17.91 3.42
C GLN A 14 10.28 -19.36 3.50
N ARG A 15 9.83 -20.04 4.56
CA ARG A 15 10.05 -21.45 4.91
C ARG A 15 9.32 -22.40 3.94
N ARG A 16 9.73 -22.40 2.67
CA ARG A 16 9.64 -23.50 1.70
C ARG A 16 10.91 -23.51 0.84
N ARG A 17 12.06 -23.76 1.49
CA ARG A 17 13.41 -24.18 1.04
C ARG A 17 14.02 -23.71 -0.31
N THR A 18 13.40 -22.85 -1.11
CA THR A 18 13.97 -22.39 -2.41
C THR A 18 13.93 -20.89 -2.62
N THR A 19 13.18 -20.11 -1.83
CA THR A 19 13.15 -18.64 -1.95
C THR A 19 13.59 -17.97 -0.65
N LEU A 20 14.79 -17.37 -0.68
CA LEU A 20 15.39 -16.66 0.45
C LEU A 20 14.82 -15.24 0.61
N MET A 21 14.40 -14.57 -0.47
CA MET A 21 13.85 -13.21 -0.45
C MET A 21 12.91 -13.00 -1.65
N THR A 22 11.88 -12.17 -1.49
CA THR A 22 11.01 -11.74 -2.58
C THR A 22 10.62 -10.27 -2.45
N ALA A 23 10.38 -9.59 -3.56
CA ALA A 23 9.84 -8.24 -3.57
C ALA A 23 8.32 -8.30 -3.36
N ASN A 24 7.81 -7.55 -2.39
CA ASN A 24 6.40 -7.58 -2.04
C ASN A 24 5.72 -6.22 -2.30
N PRO A 25 4.75 -6.14 -3.23
CA PRO A 25 4.05 -4.91 -3.58
C PRO A 25 2.98 -4.44 -2.58
N SER A 26 2.86 -5.09 -1.41
CA SER A 26 1.96 -4.70 -0.30
C SER A 26 2.42 -5.35 1.01
N LEU A 27 1.70 -5.22 2.12
CA LEU A 27 2.00 -5.99 3.35
C LEU A 27 1.39 -7.42 3.33
N SER A 28 1.11 -8.02 2.16
CA SER A 28 0.41 -9.30 2.06
C SER A 28 1.17 -10.52 2.59
N ILE A 29 2.49 -10.61 2.37
CA ILE A 29 3.29 -11.72 2.90
C ILE A 29 3.31 -11.69 4.43
N PRO A 30 3.71 -10.59 5.11
CA PRO A 30 3.64 -10.53 6.56
C PRO A 30 2.21 -10.65 7.08
N GLY A 31 1.24 -10.00 6.43
CA GLY A 31 -0.18 -10.13 6.79
C GLY A 31 -0.68 -11.57 6.80
N SER A 32 -0.20 -12.44 5.89
CA SER A 32 -0.57 -13.85 5.86
C SER A 32 -0.07 -14.66 7.07
N GLN A 33 0.96 -14.17 7.76
CA GLN A 33 1.59 -14.85 8.89
C GLN A 33 1.28 -14.17 10.23
N ARG A 34 0.50 -13.08 10.25
CA ARG A 34 0.27 -12.26 11.45
C ARG A 34 -0.33 -13.03 12.64
N GLN A 35 -1.04 -14.13 12.37
CA GLN A 35 -1.60 -15.00 13.41
C GLN A 35 -0.56 -15.95 14.04
N ASP A 36 0.53 -16.26 13.35
CA ASP A 36 1.66 -17.02 13.89
C ASP A 36 2.76 -16.04 14.32
N GLN A 37 2.72 -15.65 15.60
CA GLN A 37 3.67 -14.68 16.16
C GLN A 37 5.11 -15.15 16.07
N ALA A 38 5.38 -16.46 16.16
CA ALA A 38 6.74 -16.98 16.08
C ALA A 38 7.29 -16.83 14.66
N ILE A 39 6.48 -17.06 13.63
CA ILE A 39 6.87 -16.79 12.25
C ILE A 39 6.98 -15.28 12.02
N TYR A 40 5.92 -14.53 12.29
CA TYR A 40 5.81 -13.09 12.03
C TYR A 40 6.96 -12.31 12.66
N THR A 41 7.29 -12.55 13.92
CA THR A 41 8.28 -11.72 14.63
C THR A 41 9.72 -12.24 14.54
N LYS A 42 9.93 -13.56 14.38
CA LYS A 42 11.28 -14.17 14.51
C LYS A 42 11.81 -14.81 13.22
N GLN A 43 10.94 -15.29 12.33
CA GLN A 43 11.35 -16.01 11.12
C GLN A 43 11.07 -15.21 9.84
N LEU A 44 10.37 -14.09 9.98
CA LEU A 44 9.90 -13.23 8.92
C LEU A 44 10.45 -11.82 9.24
N ALA A 45 11.18 -11.21 8.31
CA ALA A 45 11.70 -9.85 8.43
C ALA A 45 11.31 -9.06 7.20
N THR A 46 10.93 -7.79 7.33
CA THR A 46 10.70 -6.86 6.22
C THR A 46 11.87 -5.87 6.17
N VAL A 47 12.61 -5.82 5.08
CA VAL A 47 13.80 -4.94 4.97
C VAL A 47 13.71 -3.94 3.81
N PRO A 48 14.19 -2.69 3.96
CA PRO A 48 14.10 -1.63 2.94
C PRO A 48 14.87 -2.01 1.67
N TRP A 49 14.76 -1.25 0.58
CA TRP A 49 15.58 -1.47 -0.62
C TRP A 49 17.07 -1.18 -0.36
N PRO A 50 18.01 -1.91 -1.01
CA PRO A 50 19.42 -1.58 -0.92
C PRO A 50 19.69 -0.26 -1.66
N ASN A 51 20.81 0.40 -1.32
CA ASN A 51 21.26 1.57 -2.05
C ASN A 51 21.64 1.20 -3.50
N LYS A 52 21.64 2.19 -4.38
CA LYS A 52 22.20 2.07 -5.73
C LYS A 52 23.72 1.81 -5.65
N PRO A 53 24.36 1.32 -6.72
CA PRO A 53 25.81 1.09 -6.76
C PRO A 53 26.69 2.31 -6.40
N LYS A 54 26.19 3.54 -6.56
CA LYS A 54 26.88 4.80 -6.19
C LYS A 54 26.50 5.32 -4.80
N VAL A 55 26.04 4.45 -3.89
CA VAL A 55 25.63 4.72 -2.49
C VAL A 55 24.35 5.57 -2.33
N GLU A 56 23.82 6.15 -3.40
CA GLU A 56 22.52 6.85 -3.36
C GLU A 56 21.37 5.93 -2.89
N PRO A 57 20.46 6.41 -2.03
CA PRO A 57 19.26 5.68 -1.66
C PRO A 57 18.41 5.32 -2.89
N MET A 58 17.91 4.09 -2.93
CA MET A 58 16.91 3.70 -3.93
C MET A 58 15.57 4.34 -3.57
N LYS A 59 14.98 5.10 -4.52
CA LYS A 59 13.63 5.65 -4.36
C LYS A 59 12.60 4.50 -4.33
N PRO A 60 11.83 4.33 -3.25
CA PRO A 60 10.78 3.31 -3.19
C PRO A 60 9.71 3.55 -4.25
N ILE A 61 9.04 2.49 -4.66
CA ILE A 61 7.93 2.57 -5.61
C ILE A 61 6.62 2.66 -4.82
N ALA A 62 5.92 3.78 -4.95
CA ALA A 62 4.58 3.95 -4.41
C ALA A 62 3.55 3.82 -5.53
N SER A 63 2.52 3.04 -5.29
CA SER A 63 1.36 2.93 -6.19
C SER A 63 0.10 3.25 -5.40
N ILE A 64 -0.85 3.88 -6.07
CA ILE A 64 -2.15 4.20 -5.51
C ILE A 64 -3.18 3.26 -6.13
N GLY A 65 -3.98 2.60 -5.28
CA GLY A 65 -5.16 1.89 -5.75
C GLY A 65 -6.14 2.87 -6.37
N GLN A 66 -6.41 2.71 -7.67
CA GLN A 66 -7.35 3.54 -8.40
C GLN A 66 -8.67 2.79 -8.59
N VAL A 67 -9.78 3.52 -8.49
CA VAL A 67 -11.09 3.02 -8.89
C VAL A 67 -11.46 3.68 -10.21
N ILE A 68 -11.94 2.88 -11.15
CA ILE A 68 -12.40 3.36 -12.46
C ILE A 68 -13.92 3.23 -12.51
N LEU A 69 -14.60 4.33 -12.81
CA LEU A 69 -16.03 4.33 -13.11
C LEU A 69 -16.21 4.39 -14.63
N LEU A 70 -16.91 3.41 -15.19
CA LEU A 70 -17.14 3.36 -16.63
C LEU A 70 -18.19 4.39 -17.06
N GLU A 71 -17.82 5.26 -18.00
CA GLU A 71 -18.68 6.34 -18.48
C GLU A 71 -19.94 5.84 -19.21
N ARG A 72 -20.01 4.58 -19.62
CA ARG A 72 -21.21 4.01 -20.26
C ARG A 72 -22.05 3.14 -19.32
N SER A 73 -21.74 3.13 -18.02
CA SER A 73 -22.53 2.38 -17.04
C SER A 73 -23.89 3.04 -16.79
N ASP A 74 -24.94 2.22 -16.66
CA ASP A 74 -26.27 2.61 -16.20
C ASP A 74 -26.36 2.69 -14.65
N LYS A 75 -25.32 2.20 -13.93
CA LYS A 75 -25.25 2.17 -12.46
C LYS A 75 -24.32 3.24 -11.86
N LYS A 76 -24.02 4.31 -12.59
CA LYS A 76 -23.06 5.35 -12.15
C LYS A 76 -23.41 5.94 -10.77
N GLN A 77 -24.68 6.23 -10.52
CA GLN A 77 -25.08 6.86 -9.27
C GLN A 77 -24.81 5.94 -8.08
N VAL A 78 -25.29 4.69 -8.14
CA VAL A 78 -25.04 3.68 -7.11
C VAL A 78 -23.55 3.46 -6.88
N ALA A 79 -22.74 3.45 -7.95
CA ALA A 79 -21.29 3.32 -7.82
C ALA A 79 -20.66 4.54 -7.11
N LYS A 80 -21.12 5.76 -7.41
CA LYS A 80 -20.67 6.97 -6.71
C LYS A 80 -21.09 6.98 -5.24
N ASP A 81 -22.29 6.50 -4.94
CA ASP A 81 -22.82 6.42 -3.58
C ASP A 81 -22.01 5.41 -2.77
N PHE A 82 -21.76 4.21 -3.34
CA PHE A 82 -20.91 3.21 -2.72
C PHE A 82 -19.48 3.71 -2.50
N LEU A 83 -18.90 4.40 -3.48
CA LEU A 83 -17.57 4.97 -3.30
C LEU A 83 -17.59 6.03 -2.22
N SER A 84 -18.59 6.92 -2.19
CA SER A 84 -18.75 7.92 -1.14
C SER A 84 -18.84 7.28 0.26
N TYR A 85 -19.59 6.20 0.39
CA TYR A 85 -19.66 5.41 1.61
C TYR A 85 -18.31 4.78 1.99
N LEU A 86 -17.67 4.05 1.06
CA LEU A 86 -16.39 3.37 1.31
C LEU A 86 -15.27 4.35 1.71
N VAL A 87 -15.34 5.57 1.16
CA VAL A 87 -14.31 6.59 1.34
C VAL A 87 -14.46 7.35 2.66
N GLU A 88 -15.58 7.20 3.35
CA GLU A 88 -15.73 7.74 4.71
C GLU A 88 -14.68 7.13 5.66
N PRO A 89 -14.06 7.93 6.53
CA PRO A 89 -12.95 7.50 7.37
C PRO A 89 -13.22 6.22 8.17
N GLN A 90 -14.40 6.12 8.78
CA GLN A 90 -14.81 5.00 9.63
C GLN A 90 -14.96 3.70 8.81
N ASN A 91 -15.56 3.80 7.64
CA ASN A 91 -15.75 2.66 6.74
C ASN A 91 -14.41 2.22 6.14
N LEU A 92 -13.56 3.18 5.74
CA LEU A 92 -12.23 2.86 5.26
C LEU A 92 -11.37 2.21 6.34
N GLU A 93 -11.38 2.76 7.56
CA GLU A 93 -10.63 2.22 8.69
C GLU A 93 -11.05 0.76 8.96
N THR A 94 -12.36 0.50 8.99
CA THR A 94 -12.91 -0.85 9.12
C THR A 94 -12.40 -1.78 8.01
N TYR A 95 -12.44 -1.34 6.75
CA TYR A 95 -11.89 -2.09 5.61
C TYR A 95 -10.38 -2.36 5.76
N ILE A 96 -9.61 -1.36 6.20
CA ILE A 96 -8.16 -1.47 6.38
C ILE A 96 -7.82 -2.48 7.48
N HIS A 97 -8.50 -2.42 8.62
CA HIS A 97 -8.35 -3.39 9.71
C HIS A 97 -8.72 -4.80 9.25
N GLY A 98 -9.84 -4.95 8.53
CA GLY A 98 -10.23 -6.24 7.92
C GLY A 98 -9.21 -6.77 6.91
N SER A 99 -8.53 -5.87 6.19
CA SER A 99 -7.42 -6.21 5.29
C SER A 99 -6.08 -6.40 6.00
N GLN A 100 -6.06 -6.33 7.33
CA GLN A 100 -4.86 -6.43 8.19
C GLN A 100 -3.80 -5.39 7.81
N GLY A 101 -4.19 -4.17 7.44
CA GLY A 101 -3.23 -3.12 7.08
C GLY A 101 -2.40 -3.46 5.83
N ARG A 102 -2.93 -4.30 4.93
CA ARG A 102 -2.23 -4.65 3.67
C ARG A 102 -1.88 -3.42 2.84
N PHE A 103 -2.71 -2.38 2.94
CA PHE A 103 -2.59 -1.10 2.27
C PHE A 103 -2.58 0.02 3.29
N VAL A 104 -1.71 1.00 3.08
CA VAL A 104 -1.64 2.18 3.95
C VAL A 104 -2.75 3.16 3.53
N PRO A 105 -3.50 3.77 4.47
CA PRO A 105 -4.53 4.74 4.14
C PRO A 105 -3.94 5.97 3.47
N VAL A 106 -4.60 6.53 2.45
CA VAL A 106 -4.27 7.90 1.99
C VAL A 106 -4.85 8.99 2.86
N VAL A 107 -5.85 8.67 3.67
CA VAL A 107 -6.52 9.64 4.54
C VAL A 107 -5.60 9.85 5.75
N PRO A 108 -4.87 10.97 5.86
CA PRO A 108 -3.74 11.06 6.78
C PRO A 108 -4.14 10.89 8.25
N LYS A 109 -5.34 11.34 8.64
CA LYS A 109 -5.85 11.17 10.00
C LYS A 109 -5.99 9.71 10.44
N LEU A 110 -6.13 8.77 9.51
CA LEU A 110 -6.20 7.34 9.84
C LEU A 110 -4.83 6.75 10.22
N LEU A 111 -3.73 7.47 9.96
CA LEU A 111 -2.39 7.07 10.43
C LEU A 111 -2.21 7.25 11.94
N ALA A 112 -3.17 7.90 12.64
CA ALA A 112 -3.18 7.98 14.09
C ALA A 112 -3.61 6.67 14.76
N ASP A 113 -4.24 5.75 14.02
CA ASP A 113 -4.61 4.42 14.53
C ASP A 113 -3.37 3.65 15.00
N ARG A 114 -3.55 2.86 16.07
CA ARG A 114 -2.47 2.10 16.71
C ARG A 114 -1.75 1.17 15.74
N LEU A 115 -2.47 0.58 14.77
CA LEU A 115 -1.92 -0.27 13.73
C LEU A 115 -0.75 0.41 12.99
N TRP A 116 -0.80 1.73 12.82
CA TRP A 116 0.21 2.50 12.11
C TRP A 116 1.20 3.20 13.05
N ASN A 117 0.72 3.67 14.21
CA ASN A 117 1.47 4.57 15.07
C ASN A 117 2.14 3.89 16.28
N ASP A 118 1.99 2.58 16.47
CA ASP A 118 2.62 1.90 17.61
C ASP A 118 4.16 1.82 17.50
N GLY A 119 4.71 1.85 16.28
CA GLY A 119 6.15 1.72 16.01
C GLY A 119 6.78 0.37 16.39
N THR A 120 6.01 -0.57 16.92
CA THR A 120 6.48 -1.88 17.42
C THR A 120 6.37 -2.98 16.37
N ASP A 121 5.48 -2.84 15.40
CA ASP A 121 5.34 -3.84 14.34
C ASP A 121 6.58 -3.83 13.41
N PRO A 122 7.31 -4.96 13.28
CA PRO A 122 8.58 -5.02 12.55
C PRO A 122 8.40 -4.94 11.02
N HIS A 123 7.17 -5.02 10.51
CA HIS A 123 6.87 -4.94 9.09
C HIS A 123 6.21 -3.63 8.69
N ILE A 124 5.22 -3.18 9.46
CA ILE A 124 4.50 -1.93 9.22
C ILE A 124 5.47 -0.75 9.37
N SER A 125 6.29 -0.72 10.43
CA SER A 125 7.25 0.36 10.67
C SER A 125 8.19 0.56 9.47
N VAL A 126 8.68 -0.52 8.87
CA VAL A 126 9.55 -0.48 7.69
C VAL A 126 8.78 0.03 6.47
N ALA A 127 7.56 -0.45 6.24
CA ALA A 127 6.72 0.02 5.13
C ALA A 127 6.41 1.52 5.25
N LEU A 128 6.05 2.02 6.44
CA LEU A 128 5.80 3.44 6.71
C LEU A 128 7.05 4.29 6.52
N LYS A 129 8.22 3.80 6.97
CA LYS A 129 9.48 4.52 6.76
C LYS A 129 9.83 4.66 5.28
N GLN A 130 9.59 3.64 4.46
CA GLN A 130 9.80 3.73 3.01
C GLN A 130 8.82 4.71 2.35
N LEU A 131 7.63 4.83 2.91
CA LEU A 131 6.58 5.72 2.48
C LEU A 131 6.92 7.21 2.64
N GLN A 132 7.57 7.52 3.76
CA GLN A 132 7.99 8.87 4.13
C GLN A 132 9.18 9.37 3.28
N GLN A 133 9.82 8.48 2.51
CA GLN A 133 10.90 8.84 1.59
C GLN A 133 10.34 9.41 0.29
N THR A 134 11.18 10.10 -0.49
CA THR A 134 10.83 10.46 -1.87
C THR A 134 10.61 9.20 -2.70
N THR A 135 9.36 8.96 -3.08
CA THR A 135 8.97 7.79 -3.88
C THR A 135 9.01 8.10 -5.38
N ARG A 136 8.98 7.05 -6.20
CA ARG A 136 8.73 7.14 -7.64
C ARG A 136 7.48 6.35 -7.99
N LEU A 137 6.83 6.76 -9.08
CA LEU A 137 5.74 5.99 -9.66
C LEU A 137 6.26 4.67 -10.22
N PRO A 138 5.44 3.61 -10.24
CA PRO A 138 5.80 2.39 -10.93
C PRO A 138 5.96 2.68 -12.43
N ASP A 139 6.88 1.97 -13.08
CA ASP A 139 7.03 1.97 -14.54
C ASP A 139 5.84 1.20 -15.16
N GLN A 140 4.63 1.79 -15.09
CA GLN A 140 3.40 1.25 -15.64
C GLN A 140 3.19 1.82 -17.05
N VAL A 141 3.21 0.95 -18.05
CA VAL A 141 2.69 1.25 -19.38
C VAL A 141 1.17 1.10 -19.30
N PHE A 142 0.44 2.20 -19.10
CA PHE A 142 -0.99 2.18 -19.32
C PHE A 142 -1.23 2.05 -20.82
N THR A 143 -1.89 0.96 -21.25
CA THR A 143 -2.46 0.93 -22.60
C THR A 143 -3.38 2.15 -22.75
N PRO A 144 -3.44 2.78 -23.94
CA PRO A 144 -4.12 4.07 -24.15
C PRO A 144 -5.60 4.10 -23.70
N ILE A 145 -6.22 2.93 -23.55
CA ILE A 145 -7.59 2.73 -23.06
C ILE A 145 -7.77 3.10 -21.57
N TYR A 146 -6.70 3.05 -20.76
CA TYR A 146 -6.74 3.38 -19.32
C TYR A 146 -6.12 4.74 -18.97
N ALA A 147 -5.44 5.38 -19.93
CA ALA A 147 -4.85 6.70 -19.75
C ALA A 147 -5.91 7.80 -19.94
N LEU A 148 -6.87 7.90 -19.01
CA LEU A 148 -7.86 8.97 -19.01
C LEU A 148 -7.44 10.10 -18.05
N ARG A 149 -7.17 11.26 -18.65
CA ARG A 149 -6.98 12.61 -18.11
C ARG A 149 -6.11 12.72 -16.85
N THR A 150 -4.88 13.16 -17.06
CA THR A 150 -4.19 14.03 -16.11
C THR A 150 -5.16 15.12 -15.61
N ILE A 151 -5.39 15.14 -14.30
CA ILE A 151 -6.07 16.25 -13.62
C ILE A 151 -5.14 17.47 -13.77
N PRO A 152 -5.57 18.56 -14.43
CA PRO A 152 -4.84 19.82 -14.31
C PRO A 152 -5.07 20.38 -12.90
N GLU A 153 -3.99 20.82 -12.28
CA GLU A 153 -3.96 21.90 -11.27
C GLU A 153 -5.03 21.86 -10.17
N CYS A 154 -4.66 21.29 -9.02
CA CYS A 154 -5.21 21.70 -7.72
C CYS A 154 -4.03 22.00 -6.79
N LEU A 155 -3.26 23.02 -7.15
CA LEU A 155 -2.47 23.84 -6.23
C LEU A 155 -3.02 25.26 -6.39
N GLY A 156 -4.01 25.57 -5.57
CA GLY A 156 -4.47 26.90 -5.22
C GLY A 156 -4.45 27.01 -3.71
#